data_AF-A0A644UA88-F1
#
_entry.id   AF-A0A644UA88-F1
#
_cell.length_a   1.000
_cell.length_b   1.000
_cell.length_c   1.000
_cell.angle_alpha   90.00
_cell.angle_beta   90.00
_cell.angle_gamma   90.00
#
_symmetry.space_group_name_H-M   'P 1'
#
loop_
_entity.id
_entity.type
_entity.pdbx_description
1 polymer ?
#
loop_
_entity_poly.entity_id
_entity_poly.type
_entity_poly.pdbx_seq_one_letter_code
_entity_poly.pdbx_strand_id
1 'polypeptide(L)'
;MKKNKRYFSFLFLVFTFLFIATFSIIKAQVYTISSKVTIDWEVLNSYTPPFYEGKSLAAEQADIKAIADAEIFTPVGVLDKSKLFYAWTYNDYYVHNYSKTGGNIIYITLDPLKTENVIRLKVYENNRQENLLAEKIIRIYPKKITPILYKKSSSPIITYSNALNKKYEHYAVNRGESLEILAEPYFFSAKSPRDENLSYTWSLNGIPGNINRSNVFDYRAPVTAYGDFGIGLTITNDSKLLQKGETLLNFLLKQN
;
A
#
# COMPACT_ATOMS: atom_id res chain seq x y z
N MET A 1 -69.70 -68.77 -8.30
CA MET A 1 -68.30 -68.48 -7.88
C MET A 1 -67.73 -67.23 -8.59
N LYS A 2 -68.27 -66.03 -8.34
CA LYS A 2 -67.88 -64.79 -9.08
C LYS A 2 -67.62 -63.57 -8.18
N LYS A 3 -67.19 -63.79 -6.92
CA LYS A 3 -67.04 -62.71 -5.91
C LYS A 3 -65.61 -62.41 -5.43
N ASN A 4 -64.57 -63.13 -5.88
CA ASN A 4 -63.21 -62.99 -5.32
C ASN A 4 -62.19 -62.17 -6.13
N LYS A 5 -62.53 -61.64 -7.32
CA LYS A 5 -61.55 -60.90 -8.14
C LYS A 5 -61.38 -59.41 -7.80
N ARG A 6 -62.32 -58.80 -7.07
CA ARG A 6 -62.28 -57.34 -6.79
C ARG A 6 -61.37 -56.96 -5.61
N TYR A 7 -61.23 -57.80 -4.60
CA TYR A 7 -60.35 -57.51 -3.45
C TYR A 7 -58.86 -57.64 -3.79
N PHE A 8 -58.50 -58.55 -4.71
CA PHE A 8 -57.10 -58.74 -5.12
C PHE A 8 -56.57 -57.56 -5.96
N SER A 9 -57.42 -56.94 -6.78
CA SER A 9 -57.05 -55.76 -7.57
C SER A 9 -56.88 -54.51 -6.72
N PHE A 10 -57.61 -54.39 -5.61
CA PHE A 10 -57.52 -53.23 -4.72
C PHE A 10 -56.29 -53.32 -3.80
N LEU A 11 -55.96 -54.52 -3.32
CA LEU A 11 -54.77 -54.75 -2.50
C LEU A 11 -53.47 -54.54 -3.30
N PHE A 12 -53.44 -54.91 -4.59
CA PHE A 12 -52.27 -54.71 -5.45
C PHE A 12 -52.04 -53.24 -5.82
N LEU A 13 -53.11 -52.45 -5.93
CA LEU A 13 -53.04 -51.01 -6.24
C LEU A 13 -52.57 -50.19 -5.02
N VAL A 14 -52.95 -50.60 -3.80
CA VAL A 14 -52.47 -49.97 -2.57
C VAL A 14 -51.00 -50.32 -2.30
N PHE A 15 -50.54 -51.53 -2.65
CA PHE A 15 -49.14 -51.93 -2.51
C PHE A 15 -48.21 -51.25 -3.54
N THR A 16 -48.70 -51.00 -4.77
CA THR A 16 -47.93 -50.23 -5.76
C THR A 16 -47.87 -48.74 -5.42
N PHE A 17 -48.89 -48.17 -4.76
CA PHE A 17 -48.83 -46.78 -4.29
C PHE A 17 -47.90 -46.60 -3.07
N LEU A 18 -47.80 -47.61 -2.19
CA LEU A 18 -46.86 -47.60 -1.06
C LEU A 18 -45.40 -47.83 -1.48
N PHE A 19 -45.14 -48.39 -2.66
CA PHE A 19 -43.78 -48.57 -3.18
C PHE A 19 -43.23 -47.35 -3.95
N ILE A 20 -44.09 -46.43 -4.39
CA ILE A 20 -43.67 -45.21 -5.10
C ILE A 20 -43.38 -44.06 -4.11
N ALA A 21 -43.74 -44.22 -2.83
CA ALA A 21 -43.48 -43.24 -1.78
C ALA A 21 -42.08 -43.30 -1.15
N THR A 22 -41.17 -44.15 -1.65
CA THR A 22 -39.73 -43.92 -1.45
C THR A 22 -39.24 -42.98 -2.54
N PHE A 23 -39.78 -41.76 -2.54
CA PHE A 23 -39.08 -40.64 -3.14
C PHE A 23 -37.72 -40.59 -2.44
N SER A 24 -36.68 -41.04 -3.14
CA SER A 24 -35.30 -40.80 -2.76
C SER A 24 -35.17 -39.30 -2.52
N ILE A 25 -35.12 -38.91 -1.25
CA ILE A 25 -34.64 -37.60 -0.86
C ILE A 25 -33.16 -37.63 -1.19
N ILE A 26 -32.82 -37.31 -2.45
CA ILE A 26 -31.45 -36.97 -2.81
C ILE A 26 -31.19 -35.66 -2.08
N LYS A 27 -30.72 -35.76 -0.83
CA LYS A 27 -30.14 -34.62 -0.14
C LYS A 27 -28.97 -34.19 -1.02
N ALA A 28 -29.08 -33.03 -1.65
CA ALA A 28 -27.93 -32.41 -2.29
C ALA A 28 -26.83 -32.35 -1.22
N GLN A 29 -25.74 -33.07 -1.45
CA GLN A 29 -24.62 -33.08 -0.53
C GLN A 29 -24.04 -31.67 -0.56
N VAL A 30 -24.32 -30.87 0.48
CA VAL A 30 -23.78 -29.53 0.60
C VAL A 30 -22.30 -29.69 0.89
N TYR A 31 -21.47 -29.50 -0.13
CA TYR A 31 -20.03 -29.47 0.03
C TYR A 31 -19.62 -28.09 0.53
N THR A 32 -18.98 -28.04 1.69
CA THR A 32 -18.40 -26.81 2.20
C THR A 32 -17.09 -26.54 1.45
N ILE A 33 -17.10 -25.52 0.60
CA ILE A 33 -15.87 -24.94 0.06
C ILE A 33 -15.27 -24.06 1.15
N SER A 34 -13.99 -24.28 1.46
CA SER A 34 -13.23 -23.40 2.36
C SER A 34 -12.27 -22.57 1.53
N SER A 35 -12.29 -21.25 1.69
CA SER A 35 -11.44 -20.35 0.93
C SER A 35 -10.67 -19.40 1.84
N LYS A 36 -9.39 -19.23 1.54
CA LYS A 36 -8.51 -18.25 2.16
C LYS A 36 -7.89 -17.41 1.06
N VAL A 37 -7.98 -16.09 1.19
CA VAL A 37 -7.33 -15.17 0.27
C VAL A 37 -6.65 -14.04 1.03
N THR A 38 -5.40 -13.77 0.69
CA THR A 38 -4.62 -12.64 1.17
C THR A 38 -4.23 -11.75 0.00
N ILE A 39 -4.05 -10.46 0.29
CA ILE A 39 -3.44 -9.52 -0.64
C ILE A 39 -2.29 -8.87 0.10
N ASP A 40 -1.08 -9.10 -0.40
CA ASP A 40 0.11 -8.38 0.00
C ASP A 40 0.38 -7.28 -1.02
N TRP A 41 0.97 -6.18 -0.58
CA TRP A 41 1.28 -5.07 -1.48
C TRP A 41 2.60 -4.43 -1.12
N GLU A 42 3.20 -3.71 -2.07
CA GLU A 42 4.44 -2.96 -1.92
C GLU A 42 4.38 -1.65 -2.71
N VAL A 43 5.16 -0.66 -2.28
CA VAL A 43 5.35 0.59 -3.03
C VAL A 43 6.57 0.43 -3.90
N LEU A 44 6.42 0.64 -5.20
CA LEU A 44 7.49 0.45 -6.18
C LEU A 44 8.43 1.66 -6.27
N ASN A 45 7.89 2.84 -5.98
CA ASN A 45 8.56 4.12 -6.13
C ASN A 45 8.49 4.89 -4.80
N SER A 46 9.23 4.44 -3.79
CA SER A 46 9.27 5.16 -2.52
C SER A 46 10.62 5.03 -1.85
N TYR A 47 11.30 6.16 -1.68
CA TYR A 47 12.64 6.22 -1.12
C TYR A 47 12.64 6.04 0.39
N THR A 48 13.56 5.21 0.89
CA THR A 48 13.93 5.13 2.31
C THR A 48 15.45 5.09 2.40
N PRO A 49 16.08 5.79 3.36
CA PRO A 49 17.52 5.76 3.49
C PRO A 49 18.02 4.39 4.01
N PRO A 50 19.34 4.15 3.93
CA PRO A 50 19.94 2.95 4.49
C PRO A 50 19.54 2.74 5.95
N PHE A 51 19.35 1.48 6.34
CA PHE A 51 18.98 1.07 7.71
C PHE A 51 17.59 1.53 8.19
N TYR A 52 16.73 2.06 7.30
CA TYR A 52 15.32 2.24 7.63
C TYR A 52 14.67 0.89 7.95
N GLU A 53 14.08 0.78 9.14
CA GLU A 53 13.40 -0.43 9.58
C GLU A 53 11.94 -0.44 9.11
N GLY A 54 11.57 -1.51 8.41
CA GLY A 54 10.20 -1.76 7.98
C GLY A 54 9.92 -1.38 6.53
N LYS A 55 8.62 -1.36 6.20
CA LYS A 55 8.14 -1.16 4.83
C LYS A 55 8.08 0.33 4.50
N SER A 56 8.47 0.67 3.27
CA SER A 56 8.30 2.01 2.74
C SER A 56 6.81 2.39 2.67
N LEU A 57 6.49 3.60 3.12
CA LEU A 57 5.12 4.11 3.13
C LEU A 57 4.73 4.66 1.76
N ALA A 58 3.44 4.56 1.45
CA ALA A 58 2.90 5.09 0.20
C ALA A 58 2.61 6.59 0.35
N ALA A 59 3.31 7.42 -0.42
CA ALA A 59 2.97 8.83 -0.59
C ALA A 59 1.79 9.00 -1.57
N GLU A 60 1.33 10.25 -1.73
CA GLU A 60 0.39 10.60 -2.80
C GLU A 60 0.95 10.18 -4.17
N GLN A 61 0.09 9.66 -5.05
CA GLN A 61 0.48 9.19 -6.39
C GLN A 61 1.59 8.12 -6.41
N ALA A 62 1.76 7.38 -5.30
CA ALA A 62 2.66 6.23 -5.25
C ALA A 62 2.19 5.12 -6.19
N ASP A 63 3.15 4.42 -6.78
CA ASP A 63 2.94 3.26 -7.64
C ASP A 63 2.99 2.01 -6.76
N ILE A 64 1.88 1.27 -6.75
CA ILE A 64 1.67 0.09 -5.90
C ILE A 64 1.64 -1.15 -6.77
N LYS A 65 2.29 -2.20 -6.28
CA LYS A 65 2.09 -3.57 -6.74
C LYS A 65 1.36 -4.33 -5.65
N ALA A 66 0.27 -4.98 -6.00
CA ALA A 66 -0.45 -5.88 -5.10
C ALA A 66 -0.48 -7.29 -5.68
N ILE A 67 -0.25 -8.28 -4.83
CA ILE A 67 -0.20 -9.70 -5.17
C ILE A 67 -1.21 -10.42 -4.30
N ALA A 68 -2.04 -11.25 -4.91
CA ALA A 68 -2.97 -12.12 -4.22
C ALA A 68 -2.39 -13.51 -4.05
N ASP A 69 -2.62 -14.08 -2.88
CA ASP A 69 -2.46 -15.51 -2.65
C ASP A 69 -3.80 -16.11 -2.23
N ALA A 70 -4.29 -17.07 -3.03
CA ALA A 70 -5.62 -17.65 -2.87
C ALA A 70 -5.52 -19.16 -2.70
N GLU A 71 -6.02 -19.69 -1.58
CA GLU A 71 -6.09 -21.12 -1.29
C GLU A 71 -7.56 -21.52 -1.21
N ILE A 72 -8.02 -22.29 -2.20
CA ILE A 72 -9.41 -22.75 -2.29
C ILE A 72 -9.45 -24.26 -2.12
N PHE A 73 -10.07 -24.72 -1.05
CA PHE A 73 -10.22 -26.14 -0.72
C PHE A 73 -11.61 -26.62 -1.14
N THR A 74 -11.62 -27.67 -1.96
CA THR A 74 -12.82 -28.38 -2.41
C THR A 74 -12.78 -29.82 -1.91
N PRO A 75 -13.90 -30.57 -1.98
CA PRO A 75 -13.91 -32.00 -1.64
C PRO A 75 -12.94 -32.84 -2.49
N VAL A 76 -12.59 -32.36 -3.68
CA VAL A 76 -11.70 -33.05 -4.64
C VAL A 76 -10.23 -32.63 -4.46
N GLY A 77 -9.96 -31.65 -3.60
CA GLY A 77 -8.62 -31.13 -3.33
C GLY A 77 -8.52 -29.61 -3.42
N VAL A 78 -7.28 -29.12 -3.48
CA VAL A 78 -6.97 -27.68 -3.60
C VAL A 78 -7.03 -27.29 -5.07
N LEU A 79 -7.73 -26.19 -5.39
CA LEU A 79 -7.75 -25.66 -6.75
C LEU A 79 -6.40 -25.05 -7.13
N ASP A 80 -6.00 -25.26 -8.38
CA ASP A 80 -4.81 -24.66 -8.97
C ASP A 80 -5.00 -23.15 -9.12
N LYS A 81 -4.22 -22.37 -8.35
CA LYS A 81 -4.27 -20.90 -8.32
C LYS A 81 -4.07 -20.29 -9.72
N SER A 82 -3.29 -20.94 -10.59
CA SER A 82 -3.03 -20.45 -11.96
C SER A 82 -4.25 -20.53 -12.88
N LYS A 83 -5.24 -21.37 -12.53
CA LYS A 83 -6.47 -21.57 -13.30
C LYS A 83 -7.64 -20.74 -12.79
N LEU A 84 -7.51 -20.13 -11.61
CA LEU A 84 -8.54 -19.26 -11.04
C LEU A 84 -8.60 -17.94 -11.81
N PHE A 85 -9.80 -17.37 -11.89
CA PHE A 85 -10.00 -16.04 -12.47
C PHE A 85 -9.98 -14.99 -11.37
N TYR A 86 -9.07 -14.02 -11.49
CA TYR A 86 -8.92 -12.92 -10.55
C TYR A 86 -9.59 -11.69 -11.13
N ALA A 87 -10.62 -11.17 -10.45
CA ALA A 87 -11.34 -9.97 -10.82
C ALA A 87 -10.92 -8.83 -9.90
N TRP A 88 -10.08 -7.93 -10.41
CA TRP A 88 -9.59 -6.77 -9.68
C TRP A 88 -10.48 -5.56 -9.91
N THR A 89 -10.73 -4.83 -8.84
CA THR A 89 -11.37 -3.53 -8.85
C THR A 89 -10.53 -2.54 -8.06
N TYR A 90 -10.42 -1.33 -8.56
CA TYR A 90 -9.69 -0.23 -7.96
C TYR A 90 -10.59 1.00 -7.89
N ASN A 91 -10.81 1.52 -6.67
CA ASN A 91 -11.74 2.62 -6.41
C ASN A 91 -13.10 2.41 -7.10
N ASP A 92 -13.64 1.18 -6.98
CA ASP A 92 -14.89 0.70 -7.58
C ASP A 92 -14.92 0.55 -9.11
N TYR A 93 -13.80 0.80 -9.80
CA TYR A 93 -13.65 0.54 -11.23
C TYR A 93 -13.02 -0.82 -11.52
N TYR A 94 -13.57 -1.56 -12.46
CA TYR A 94 -13.03 -2.86 -12.89
C TYR A 94 -11.75 -2.69 -13.71
N VAL A 95 -10.68 -3.38 -13.29
CA VAL A 95 -9.35 -3.22 -13.89
C VAL A 95 -9.10 -4.33 -14.90
N HIS A 96 -9.62 -4.15 -16.12
CA HIS A 96 -9.65 -5.16 -17.18
C HIS A 96 -8.29 -5.82 -17.46
N ASN A 97 -7.22 -5.03 -17.57
CA ASN A 97 -5.89 -5.53 -17.96
C ASN A 97 -5.26 -6.51 -16.95
N TYR A 98 -5.66 -6.42 -15.69
CA TYR A 98 -5.19 -7.29 -14.62
C TYR A 98 -6.21 -8.37 -14.24
N SER A 99 -7.46 -8.22 -14.67
CA SER A 99 -8.54 -9.13 -14.32
C SER A 99 -8.65 -10.29 -15.30
N LYS A 100 -7.95 -11.39 -15.01
CA LYS A 100 -7.80 -12.54 -15.91
C LYS A 100 -7.51 -13.84 -15.16
N THR A 101 -7.59 -14.96 -15.87
CA THR A 101 -7.14 -16.27 -15.38
C THR A 101 -5.65 -16.22 -15.04
N GLY A 102 -5.30 -16.67 -13.83
CA GLY A 102 -3.94 -16.58 -13.28
C GLY A 102 -3.47 -15.14 -13.00
N GLY A 103 -4.35 -14.14 -13.12
CA GLY A 103 -4.05 -12.72 -12.94
C GLY A 103 -3.93 -12.31 -11.47
N ASN A 104 -3.07 -12.97 -10.70
CA ASN A 104 -2.95 -12.72 -9.25
C ASN A 104 -2.15 -11.46 -8.88
N ILE A 105 -1.73 -10.65 -9.86
CA ILE A 105 -0.95 -9.42 -9.64
C ILE A 105 -1.64 -8.24 -10.32
N ILE A 106 -1.70 -7.11 -9.62
CA ILE A 106 -2.14 -5.82 -10.15
C ILE A 106 -1.10 -4.73 -9.85
N TYR A 107 -0.98 -3.78 -10.78
CA TYR A 107 -0.21 -2.55 -10.61
C TYR A 107 -1.16 -1.36 -10.72
N ILE A 108 -1.08 -0.44 -9.76
CA ILE A 108 -1.88 0.79 -9.76
C ILE A 108 -1.02 2.00 -9.37
N THR A 109 -1.45 3.19 -9.74
CA THR A 109 -0.99 4.44 -9.13
C THR A 109 -2.10 4.96 -8.24
N LEU A 110 -1.76 5.35 -7.00
CA LEU A 110 -2.73 5.89 -6.04
C LEU A 110 -3.40 7.15 -6.60
N ASP A 111 -4.72 7.23 -6.42
CA ASP A 111 -5.51 8.37 -6.84
C ASP A 111 -5.24 9.54 -5.88
N PRO A 112 -4.65 10.64 -6.38
CA PRO A 112 -4.31 11.80 -5.55
C PRO A 112 -5.53 12.51 -4.94
N LEU A 113 -6.72 12.30 -5.48
CA LEU A 113 -7.95 12.96 -5.02
C LEU A 113 -8.67 12.13 -3.94
N LYS A 114 -8.11 10.97 -3.58
CA LYS A 114 -8.70 10.04 -2.63
C LYS A 114 -7.83 9.94 -1.39
N THR A 115 -8.43 10.26 -0.24
CA THR A 115 -7.82 10.02 1.07
C THR A 115 -7.63 8.53 1.38
N GLU A 116 -8.36 7.69 0.65
CA GLU A 116 -8.32 6.24 0.75
C GLU A 116 -8.45 5.62 -0.64
N ASN A 117 -7.52 4.73 -0.96
CA ASN A 117 -7.49 3.98 -2.20
C ASN A 117 -7.86 2.52 -1.93
N VAL A 118 -8.89 2.01 -2.60
CA VAL A 118 -9.48 0.70 -2.31
C VAL A 118 -9.12 -0.27 -3.43
N ILE A 119 -8.44 -1.36 -3.08
CA ILE A 119 -8.23 -2.50 -3.97
C ILE A 119 -9.14 -3.62 -3.48
N ARG A 120 -10.02 -4.10 -4.36
CA ARG A 120 -10.88 -5.24 -4.09
C ARG A 120 -10.60 -6.32 -5.14
N LEU A 121 -10.44 -7.54 -4.63
CA LEU A 121 -10.27 -8.76 -5.42
C LEU A 121 -11.46 -9.67 -5.18
N LYS A 122 -12.02 -10.18 -6.28
CA LYS A 122 -12.91 -11.34 -6.26
C LYS A 122 -12.24 -12.47 -7.04
N VAL A 123 -12.29 -13.69 -6.49
CA VAL A 123 -11.72 -14.89 -7.11
C VAL A 123 -12.85 -15.79 -7.54
N TYR A 124 -12.83 -16.19 -8.81
CA TYR A 124 -13.83 -17.05 -9.43
C TYR A 124 -13.19 -18.32 -9.96
N GLU A 125 -14.01 -19.36 -10.11
CA GLU A 125 -13.57 -20.63 -10.71
C GLU A 125 -13.16 -20.45 -12.17
N ASN A 126 -13.84 -19.58 -12.91
CA ASN A 126 -13.57 -19.32 -14.33
C ASN A 126 -13.91 -17.87 -14.75
N ASN A 127 -13.59 -17.54 -16.00
CA ASN A 127 -13.73 -16.19 -16.56
C ASN A 127 -15.17 -15.73 -16.83
N ARG A 128 -16.17 -16.61 -16.73
CA ARG A 128 -17.59 -16.22 -16.79
C ARG A 128 -18.03 -15.51 -15.51
N GLN A 129 -17.17 -15.49 -14.49
CA GLN A 129 -17.47 -14.92 -13.16
C GLN A 129 -18.70 -15.57 -12.51
N GLU A 130 -18.97 -16.81 -12.91
CA GLU A 130 -19.88 -17.73 -12.25
C GLU A 130 -19.12 -18.32 -11.05
N ASN A 131 -19.81 -18.58 -9.94
CA ASN A 131 -19.24 -19.17 -8.71
C ASN A 131 -18.11 -18.32 -8.07
N LEU A 132 -18.50 -17.29 -7.31
CA LEU A 132 -17.56 -16.55 -6.46
C LEU A 132 -16.99 -17.48 -5.38
N LEU A 133 -15.67 -17.65 -5.36
CA LEU A 133 -14.96 -18.53 -4.44
C LEU A 133 -14.43 -17.77 -3.21
N ALA A 134 -13.94 -16.54 -3.42
CA ALA A 134 -13.38 -15.72 -2.36
C ALA A 134 -13.44 -14.22 -2.71
N GLU A 135 -13.44 -13.37 -1.68
CA GLU A 135 -13.32 -11.92 -1.83
C GLU A 135 -12.34 -11.35 -0.80
N LYS A 136 -11.54 -10.37 -1.20
CA LYS A 136 -10.67 -9.61 -0.32
C LYS A 136 -10.69 -8.13 -0.69
N ILE A 137 -10.64 -7.28 0.33
CA ILE A 137 -10.51 -5.83 0.17
C ILE A 137 -9.31 -5.38 1.02
N ILE A 138 -8.46 -4.55 0.43
CA ILE A 138 -7.45 -3.79 1.16
C ILE A 138 -7.62 -2.30 0.89
N ARG A 139 -7.22 -1.48 1.86
CA ARG A 139 -7.36 -0.04 1.85
C ARG A 139 -5.98 0.57 2.05
N ILE A 140 -5.56 1.42 1.13
CA ILE A 140 -4.25 2.09 1.16
C ILE A 140 -4.51 3.57 1.39
N TYR A 141 -3.92 4.09 2.46
CA TYR A 141 -4.02 5.50 2.83
C TYR A 141 -2.70 6.18 2.49
N PRO A 142 -2.67 7.09 1.50
CA PRO A 142 -1.50 7.92 1.24
C PRO A 142 -1.05 8.63 2.53
N LYS A 143 0.26 8.68 2.73
CA LYS A 143 0.89 9.35 3.86
C LYS A 143 1.49 10.67 3.41
N LYS A 144 1.25 11.71 4.22
CA LYS A 144 1.95 12.98 4.06
C LYS A 144 3.45 12.75 4.28
N ILE A 145 4.24 13.13 3.29
CA ILE A 145 5.70 13.02 3.31
C ILE A 145 6.31 14.24 3.99
N THR A 146 7.34 14.02 4.80
CA THR A 146 8.07 15.08 5.51
C THR A 146 9.56 14.77 5.42
N PRO A 147 10.39 15.70 4.91
CA PRO A 147 11.83 15.50 4.87
C PRO A 147 12.41 15.41 6.28
N ILE A 148 13.43 14.56 6.44
CA ILE A 148 14.19 14.47 7.70
C ILE A 148 15.58 15.03 7.47
N LEU A 149 16.05 15.84 8.42
CA LEU A 149 17.33 16.52 8.33
C LEU A 149 18.34 15.84 9.25
N TYR A 150 19.56 15.64 8.75
CA TYR A 150 20.67 15.05 9.50
C TYR A 150 21.91 15.93 9.41
N LYS A 151 22.76 15.89 10.44
CA LYS A 151 24.10 16.47 10.33
C LYS A 151 24.94 15.53 9.48
N LYS A 152 25.44 16.05 8.37
CA LYS A 152 26.48 15.40 7.59
C LYS A 152 27.82 15.75 8.23
N SER A 153 28.62 14.73 8.49
CA SER A 153 29.99 14.90 8.99
C SER A 153 30.97 14.64 7.86
N SER A 154 32.25 14.98 8.06
CA SER A 154 33.33 14.61 7.13
C SER A 154 33.52 13.10 6.99
N SER A 155 32.92 12.30 7.89
CA SER A 155 32.84 10.84 7.75
C SER A 155 31.81 10.47 6.68
N PRO A 156 32.07 9.44 5.85
CA PRO A 156 31.08 8.94 4.90
C PRO A 156 29.84 8.33 5.56
N ILE A 157 29.88 8.08 6.88
CA ILE A 157 28.79 7.48 7.64
C ILE A 157 27.88 8.57 8.20
N ILE A 158 26.61 8.54 7.80
CA ILE A 158 25.55 9.37 8.36
C ILE A 158 24.95 8.68 9.59
N THR A 159 24.84 9.40 10.70
CA THR A 159 24.19 8.90 11.91
C THR A 159 22.67 9.12 11.84
N TYR A 160 21.96 8.19 11.20
CA TYR A 160 20.50 8.27 11.02
C TYR A 160 19.68 8.18 12.33
N SER A 161 20.31 7.89 13.47
CA SER A 161 19.66 7.94 14.79
C SER A 161 19.45 9.36 15.33
N ASN A 162 20.12 10.36 14.75
CA ASN A 162 20.11 11.74 15.26
C ASN A 162 19.58 12.73 14.21
N ALA A 163 18.26 12.73 14.01
CA ALA A 163 17.60 13.78 13.24
C ALA A 163 17.76 15.15 13.92
N LEU A 164 17.97 16.20 13.11
CA LEU A 164 18.13 17.58 13.56
C LEU A 164 16.79 18.27 13.77
N ASN A 165 15.81 18.01 12.91
CA ASN A 165 14.50 18.64 12.90
C ASN A 165 13.50 17.95 13.85
N LYS A 166 13.93 17.66 15.08
CA LYS A 166 13.06 17.11 16.11
C LYS A 166 12.04 18.16 16.55
N LYS A 167 10.78 17.73 16.66
CA LYS A 167 9.67 18.62 17.03
C LYS A 167 9.94 19.21 18.42
N TYR A 168 9.88 20.54 18.53
CA TYR A 168 10.10 21.31 19.76
C TYR A 168 11.54 21.38 20.30
N GLU A 169 12.52 20.89 19.54
CA GLU A 169 13.94 21.03 19.91
C GLU A 169 14.59 22.16 19.09
N HIS A 170 15.49 22.90 19.74
CA HIS A 170 16.41 23.80 19.05
C HIS A 170 17.75 23.09 18.92
N TYR A 171 18.30 23.06 17.72
CA TYR A 171 19.65 22.58 17.54
C TYR A 171 20.64 23.68 17.95
N ALA A 172 21.48 23.40 18.94
CA ALA A 172 22.47 24.37 19.40
C ALA A 172 23.67 24.42 18.45
N VAL A 173 24.05 25.63 18.04
CA VAL A 173 25.20 25.86 17.15
C VAL A 173 26.13 26.87 17.79
N ASN A 174 27.43 26.59 17.76
CA ASN A 174 28.43 27.53 18.24
C ASN A 174 28.70 28.62 17.19
N ARG A 175 29.05 29.83 17.64
CA ARG A 175 29.45 30.91 16.75
C ARG A 175 30.65 30.50 15.90
N GLY A 176 30.59 30.75 14.60
CA GLY A 176 31.63 30.36 13.64
C GLY A 176 31.65 28.88 13.24
N GLU A 177 30.81 28.03 13.85
CA GLU A 177 30.67 26.62 13.47
C GLU A 177 30.17 26.49 12.02
N SER A 178 30.72 25.53 11.29
CA SER A 178 30.24 25.13 9.97
C SER A 178 29.51 23.80 10.07
N LEU A 179 28.37 23.71 9.39
CA LEU A 179 27.44 22.59 9.42
C LEU A 179 27.09 22.21 7.99
N GLU A 180 27.25 20.95 7.64
CA GLU A 180 26.62 20.38 6.45
C GLU A 180 25.32 19.69 6.89
N ILE A 181 24.21 20.09 6.30
CA ILE A 181 22.88 19.57 6.62
C ILE A 181 22.42 18.71 5.44
N LEU A 182 22.18 17.43 5.70
CA LEU A 182 21.68 16.48 4.72
C LEU A 182 20.16 16.34 4.87
N ALA A 183 19.46 16.44 3.76
CA ALA A 183 18.04 16.15 3.67
C ALA A 183 17.81 14.76 3.07
N GLU A 184 17.02 13.96 3.77
CA GLU A 184 16.52 12.68 3.29
C GLU A 184 15.05 12.80 2.89
N PRO A 185 14.70 12.54 1.61
CA PRO A 185 13.33 12.66 1.10
C PRO A 185 12.53 11.39 1.41
N TYR A 186 12.31 11.09 2.68
CA TYR A 186 11.55 9.91 3.12
C TYR A 186 10.21 9.80 2.39
N PHE A 187 10.01 8.62 1.80
CA PHE A 187 8.81 8.18 1.09
C PHE A 187 8.45 8.94 -0.19
N PHE A 188 9.31 9.86 -0.66
CA PHE A 188 9.13 10.46 -1.97
C PHE A 188 9.25 9.39 -3.06
N SER A 189 8.49 9.57 -4.14
CA SER A 189 8.62 8.73 -5.34
C SER A 189 9.87 9.03 -6.12
N ALA A 190 10.98 8.54 -5.59
CA ALA A 190 12.33 8.73 -6.06
C ALA A 190 13.15 7.45 -5.83
N LYS A 191 14.18 7.24 -6.64
CA LYS A 191 15.13 6.12 -6.48
C LYS A 191 16.27 6.46 -5.53
N SER A 192 16.58 7.74 -5.36
CA SER A 192 17.64 8.23 -4.48
C SER A 192 17.38 9.68 -4.04
N PRO A 193 18.13 10.22 -3.06
CA PRO A 193 18.04 11.63 -2.67
C PRO A 193 18.53 12.61 -3.75
N ARG A 194 19.10 12.11 -4.86
CA ARG A 194 19.55 12.90 -6.01
C ARG A 194 18.79 12.54 -7.28
N ASP A 195 17.61 11.93 -7.12
CA ASP A 195 16.72 11.66 -8.23
C ASP A 195 16.39 12.96 -8.97
N GLU A 196 16.41 12.92 -10.30
CA GLU A 196 16.25 14.10 -11.15
C GLU A 196 14.88 14.76 -11.03
N ASN A 197 13.89 14.00 -10.54
CA ASN A 197 12.54 14.49 -10.31
C ASN A 197 12.40 15.22 -8.96
N LEU A 198 13.43 15.21 -8.11
CA LEU A 198 13.41 15.92 -6.84
C LEU A 198 14.04 17.30 -6.95
N SER A 199 13.28 18.31 -6.53
CA SER A 199 13.72 19.70 -6.45
C SER A 199 13.76 20.15 -4.98
N TYR A 200 14.89 20.73 -4.55
CA TYR A 200 15.12 21.17 -3.18
C TYR A 200 15.17 22.70 -3.13
N THR A 201 14.34 23.30 -2.27
CA THR A 201 14.36 24.74 -2.01
C THR A 201 14.67 24.96 -0.54
N TRP A 202 15.92 25.34 -0.28
CA TRP A 202 16.37 25.75 1.05
C TRP A 202 16.02 27.22 1.28
N SER A 203 15.68 27.56 2.51
CA SER A 203 15.37 28.93 2.93
C SER A 203 16.04 29.23 4.26
N LEU A 204 16.47 30.48 4.42
CA LEU A 204 17.03 30.99 5.67
C LEU A 204 16.10 32.08 6.19
N ASN A 205 15.54 31.89 7.38
CA ASN A 205 14.55 32.77 8.00
C ASN A 205 13.37 33.10 7.06
N GLY A 206 12.89 32.09 6.34
CA GLY A 206 11.77 32.22 5.41
C GLY A 206 12.12 32.84 4.05
N ILE A 207 13.37 33.30 3.85
CA ILE A 207 13.84 33.79 2.56
C ILE A 207 14.33 32.59 1.74
N PRO A 208 13.64 32.19 0.66
CA PRO A 208 14.08 31.08 -0.18
C PRO A 208 15.37 31.45 -0.92
N GLY A 209 16.31 30.52 -0.94
CA GLY A 209 17.44 30.55 -1.85
C GLY A 209 17.03 30.11 -3.26
N ASN A 210 18.01 30.04 -4.17
CA ASN A 210 17.80 29.45 -5.48
C ASN A 210 17.40 27.97 -5.36
N ILE A 211 16.48 27.54 -6.23
CA ILE A 211 16.14 26.11 -6.38
C ILE A 211 17.44 25.36 -6.67
N ASN A 212 17.77 24.42 -5.81
CA ASN A 212 18.95 23.59 -5.92
C ASN A 212 18.51 22.12 -6.06
N ARG A 213 19.23 21.33 -6.86
CA ARG A 213 19.03 19.87 -6.87
C ARG A 213 19.82 19.16 -5.76
N SER A 214 20.59 19.92 -4.96
CA SER A 214 21.34 19.42 -3.83
C SER A 214 20.44 19.17 -2.63
N ASN A 215 20.45 17.92 -2.16
CA ASN A 215 19.90 17.53 -0.88
C ASN A 215 20.82 17.90 0.31
N VAL A 216 21.92 18.61 0.06
CA VAL A 216 22.84 19.11 1.09
C VAL A 216 22.83 20.62 1.13
N PHE A 217 22.77 21.18 2.33
CA PHE A 217 22.90 22.61 2.61
C PHE A 217 24.09 22.88 3.52
N ASP A 218 25.00 23.73 3.05
CA ASP A 218 26.17 24.15 3.81
C ASP A 218 25.85 25.46 4.54
N TYR A 219 25.96 25.43 5.86
CA TYR A 219 25.72 26.57 6.72
C TYR A 219 26.97 26.92 7.52
N ARG A 220 27.26 28.23 7.64
CA ARG A 220 28.28 28.74 8.55
C ARG A 220 27.65 29.77 9.47
N ALA A 221 27.66 29.48 10.78
CA ALA A 221 27.11 30.36 11.79
C ALA A 221 27.90 31.69 11.82
N PRO A 222 27.24 32.86 11.71
CA PRO A 222 27.94 34.13 11.81
C PRO A 222 28.58 34.29 13.20
N VAL A 223 29.77 34.87 13.24
CA VAL A 223 30.50 35.08 14.51
C VAL A 223 29.86 36.15 15.39
N THR A 224 29.06 37.06 14.81
CA THR A 224 28.41 38.19 15.49
C THR A 224 26.91 37.98 15.75
N ALA A 225 26.30 36.95 15.17
CA ALA A 225 24.86 36.75 15.29
C ALA A 225 24.47 36.17 16.67
N TYR A 226 23.26 36.53 17.12
CA TYR A 226 22.62 36.01 18.32
C TYR A 226 21.12 35.83 18.07
N GLY A 227 20.52 34.88 18.78
CA GLY A 227 19.08 34.59 18.68
C GLY A 227 18.75 33.33 17.88
N ASP A 228 17.46 33.17 17.62
CA ASP A 228 16.90 32.02 16.92
C ASP A 228 16.93 32.24 15.41
N PHE A 229 17.24 31.18 14.67
CA PHE A 229 17.25 31.19 13.21
C PHE A 229 16.66 29.89 12.68
N GLY A 230 15.95 30.01 11.56
CA GLY A 230 15.24 28.91 10.92
C GLY A 230 15.85 28.56 9.57
N ILE A 231 16.23 27.30 9.37
CA ILE A 231 16.48 26.76 8.04
C ILE A 231 15.24 25.96 7.61
N GLY A 232 14.50 26.50 6.65
CA GLY A 232 13.37 25.81 6.04
C GLY A 232 13.81 25.03 4.81
N LEU A 233 13.24 23.87 4.59
CA LEU A 233 13.41 23.07 3.38
C LEU A 233 12.05 22.71 2.80
N THR A 234 11.91 22.92 1.50
CA THR A 234 10.83 22.35 0.68
C THR A 234 11.42 21.38 -0.32
N ILE A 235 10.84 20.18 -0.40
CA ILE A 235 11.13 19.20 -1.46
C ILE A 235 9.86 19.00 -2.29
N THR A 236 9.98 19.08 -3.61
CA THR A 236 8.91 18.76 -4.56
C THR A 236 9.33 17.61 -5.47
N ASN A 237 8.34 16.85 -5.95
CA ASN A 237 8.54 15.86 -7.02
C ASN A 237 7.93 16.37 -8.32
N ASP A 238 8.77 16.63 -9.31
CA ASP A 238 8.36 17.20 -10.60
C ASP A 238 7.56 16.19 -11.45
N SER A 239 7.69 14.89 -11.15
CA SER A 239 6.90 13.81 -11.80
C SER A 239 5.59 13.48 -11.07
N LYS A 240 5.42 13.93 -9.81
CA LYS A 240 4.25 13.65 -8.97
C LYS A 240 3.74 14.94 -8.32
N LEU A 241 2.83 15.63 -9.01
CA LEU A 241 2.34 16.98 -8.69
C LEU A 241 1.96 17.21 -7.21
N LEU A 242 1.39 16.20 -6.53
CA LEU A 242 0.96 16.34 -5.13
C LEU A 242 2.03 15.97 -4.09
N GLN A 243 3.20 15.49 -4.52
CA GLN A 243 4.29 15.19 -3.61
C GLN A 243 5.10 16.44 -3.31
N LYS A 244 4.73 17.08 -2.20
CA LYS A 244 5.46 18.18 -1.58
C LYS A 244 5.67 17.89 -0.10
N GLY A 245 6.90 18.06 0.37
CA GLY A 245 7.27 17.90 1.76
C GLY A 245 7.99 19.15 2.26
N GLU A 246 7.67 19.58 3.46
CA GLU A 246 8.25 20.77 4.08
C GLU A 246 8.77 20.44 5.47
N THR A 247 9.90 21.02 5.85
CA THR A 247 10.40 20.93 7.22
C THR A 247 11.16 22.19 7.61
N LEU A 248 11.27 22.42 8.91
CA LEU A 248 11.94 23.55 9.51
C LEU A 248 12.90 23.05 10.59
N LEU A 249 14.15 23.47 10.48
CA LEU A 249 15.15 23.32 11.53
C LEU A 249 15.30 24.65 12.24
N ASN A 250 14.94 24.67 13.52
CA ASN A 250 15.19 25.81 14.39
C ASN A 250 16.52 25.62 15.10
N PHE A 251 17.32 26.67 15.09
CA PHE A 251 18.58 26.71 15.79
C PHE A 251 18.57 27.76 16.88
N LEU A 252 19.42 27.49 17.88
CA LEU A 252 19.78 28.45 18.91
C LEU A 252 21.28 28.73 18.83
N LEU A 253 21.68 29.98 18.55
CA LEU A 253 23.08 30.39 18.66
C LEU A 253 23.44 30.54 20.14
N LYS A 254 24.35 29.71 20.64
CA LYS A 254 24.84 29.82 22.01
C LYS A 254 25.68 31.09 22.19
N GLN A 255 25.47 31.77 23.31
CA GLN A 255 26.43 32.74 23.81
C GLN A 255 27.55 31.94 24.51
N ASN A 256 28.80 32.19 24.13
CA ASN A 256 29.96 31.75 24.89
C ASN A 256 30.11 32.62 26.13
#